data_AF-A0A1D9DXP3-F1
#
_entry.id   AF-A0A1D9DXP3-F1
#
_cell.length_a   1.000
_cell.length_b   1.000
_cell.length_c   1.000
_cell.angle_alpha   90.00
_cell.angle_beta   90.00
_cell.angle_gamma   90.00
#
_symmetry.space_group_name_H-M   'P 1'
#
loop_
_entity.id
_entity.type
_entity.pdbx_description
1 polymer ?
#
loop_
_entity_poly.entity_id
_entity_poly.type
_entity_poly.pdbx_seq_one_letter_code
_entity_poly.pdbx_strand_id
1 'polypeptide(L)'
;MGNTMGRPMLRQALAEVQNELTSGLTEVMEILRDRKMLKPHLTPRSAAVMVLGMLHGKVVAELDTDPIHEHEWNQAMLSAFSGLFVIDNQLRV
;
A
#
# COMPACT_ATOMS: atom_id res chain seq x y z
N MET A 1 9.77 2.04 36.52
CA MET A 1 9.47 3.20 35.67
C MET A 1 10.21 3.07 34.32
N GLY A 2 9.85 2.08 33.49
CA GLY A 2 10.54 1.83 32.21
C GLY A 2 9.62 1.78 30.98
N ASN A 3 8.29 1.82 31.17
CA ASN A 3 7.33 1.53 30.09
C ASN A 3 6.76 2.80 29.40
N THR A 4 6.96 3.99 29.98
CA THR A 4 6.35 5.23 29.48
C THR A 4 7.28 6.08 28.61
N MET A 5 8.60 6.03 28.80
CA MET A 5 9.58 6.76 27.96
C MET A 5 9.94 6.05 26.66
N GLY A 6 9.95 4.71 26.63
CA GLY A 6 10.25 3.94 25.42
C GLY A 6 9.15 4.01 24.35
N ARG A 7 7.88 4.19 24.78
CA ARG A 7 6.71 4.18 23.88
C ARG A 7 6.67 5.38 22.91
N PRO A 8 6.97 6.62 23.34
CA PRO A 8 7.15 7.75 22.41
C PRO A 8 8.28 7.54 21.41
N MET A 9 9.45 7.06 21.85
CA MET A 9 10.60 6.83 20.96
C MET A 9 10.33 5.73 19.94
N LEU A 10 9.70 4.62 20.35
CA LEU A 10 9.30 3.55 19.45
C LEU A 10 8.28 4.05 18.41
N ARG A 11 7.29 4.86 18.83
CA ARG A 11 6.32 5.46 17.91
C ARG A 11 6.99 6.36 16.87
N GLN A 12 7.98 7.15 17.30
CA GLN A 12 8.75 8.02 16.40
C GLN A 12 9.54 7.20 15.37
N ALA A 13 10.27 6.17 15.83
CA ALA A 13 11.02 5.30 14.93
C ALA A 13 10.11 4.58 13.92
N LEU A 14 8.94 4.10 14.36
CA LEU A 14 7.94 3.50 13.47
C LEU A 14 7.40 4.51 12.44
N ALA A 15 7.15 5.75 12.86
CA ALA A 15 6.70 6.81 11.97
C ALA A 15 7.75 7.16 10.90
N GLU A 16 9.03 7.17 11.27
CA GLU A 16 10.14 7.41 10.35
C GLU A 16 10.25 6.30 9.32
N VAL A 17 10.26 5.03 9.74
CA VAL A 17 10.28 3.87 8.83
C VAL A 17 9.06 3.87 7.91
N GLN A 18 7.87 4.15 8.45
CA GLN A 18 6.65 4.24 7.64
C GLN A 18 6.75 5.37 6.61
N ASN A 19 7.32 6.51 6.98
CA ASN A 19 7.50 7.62 6.06
C ASN A 19 8.50 7.27 4.95
N GLU A 20 9.62 6.60 5.27
CA GLU A 20 10.59 6.14 4.29
C GLU A 20 9.98 5.16 3.27
N LEU A 21 9.30 4.12 3.76
CA LEU A 21 8.58 3.15 2.93
C LEU A 21 7.54 3.83 2.03
N THR A 22 6.76 4.75 2.60
CA THR A 22 5.73 5.48 1.84
C THR A 22 6.37 6.37 0.78
N SER A 23 7.51 6.99 1.08
CA SER A 23 8.19 7.89 0.15
C SER A 23 8.81 7.13 -1.00
N GLY A 24 9.53 6.03 -0.74
CA GLY A 24 10.08 5.18 -1.80
C GLY A 24 9.01 4.63 -2.74
N LEU A 25 7.85 4.21 -2.20
CA LEU A 25 6.75 3.76 -3.06
C LEU A 25 6.03 4.92 -3.77
N THR A 26 6.01 6.12 -3.17
CA THR A 26 5.46 7.32 -3.82
C THR A 26 6.23 7.63 -5.10
N GLU A 27 7.56 7.51 -5.10
CA GLU A 27 8.40 7.73 -6.30
C GLU A 27 8.02 6.76 -7.44
N VAL A 28 7.75 5.49 -7.11
CA VAL A 28 7.25 4.53 -8.12
C VAL A 28 5.88 4.96 -8.65
N MET A 29 4.97 5.39 -7.77
CA MET A 29 3.65 5.87 -8.20
C MET A 29 3.72 7.16 -9.03
N GLU A 30 4.72 8.01 -8.81
CA GLU A 30 4.98 9.19 -9.64
C GLU A 30 5.34 8.78 -11.07
N ILE A 31 6.24 7.81 -11.24
CA ILE A 31 6.58 7.26 -12.56
C ILE A 31 5.33 6.73 -13.27
N LEU A 32 4.44 6.04 -12.55
CA LEU A 32 3.20 5.48 -13.11
C LEU A 32 2.18 6.57 -13.47
N ARG A 33 2.07 7.62 -12.66
CA ARG A 33 1.24 8.80 -12.96
C ARG A 33 1.75 9.53 -14.20
N ASP A 34 3.07 9.74 -14.30
CA ASP A 34 3.68 10.48 -15.41
C ASP A 34 3.52 9.72 -16.74
N ARG A 35 3.46 8.37 -16.67
CA ARG A 35 3.10 7.48 -17.78
C ARG A 35 1.58 7.36 -18.03
N LYS A 36 0.74 8.11 -17.32
CA LYS A 36 -0.73 8.06 -17.38
C LYS A 36 -1.32 6.68 -17.09
N MET A 37 -0.61 5.85 -16.34
CA MET A 37 -1.06 4.52 -15.95
C MET A 37 -1.91 4.55 -14.69
N LEU A 38 -1.68 5.52 -13.81
CA LEU A 38 -2.44 5.71 -12.56
C LEU A 38 -3.75 6.46 -12.83
N LYS A 39 -4.84 6.10 -12.14
CA LYS A 39 -6.13 6.80 -12.32
C LYS A 39 -6.00 8.30 -11.99
N PRO A 40 -6.62 9.22 -12.76
CA PRO A 40 -6.34 10.66 -12.67
C PRO A 40 -6.63 11.32 -11.32
N HIS A 41 -7.56 10.76 -10.53
CA HIS A 41 -7.93 11.29 -9.22
C HIS A 41 -7.00 10.83 -8.09
N LEU A 42 -6.11 9.87 -8.34
CA LEU A 42 -5.19 9.36 -7.33
C LEU A 42 -3.93 10.23 -7.30
N THR A 43 -3.54 10.68 -6.11
CA THR A 43 -2.20 11.23 -5.91
C THR A 43 -1.21 10.07 -5.74
N PRO A 44 0.06 10.20 -6.18
CA PRO A 44 1.05 9.15 -6.01
C PRO A 44 1.20 8.68 -4.56
N ARG A 45 1.20 9.63 -3.61
CA ARG A 45 1.29 9.31 -2.18
C ARG A 45 0.06 8.54 -1.69
N SER A 46 -1.15 8.92 -2.11
CA SER A 46 -2.36 8.17 -1.75
C SER A 46 -2.35 6.75 -2.30
N ALA A 47 -1.91 6.56 -3.56
CA ALA A 47 -1.77 5.24 -4.15
C ALA A 47 -0.72 4.39 -3.42
N ALA A 48 0.43 4.98 -3.06
CA ALA A 48 1.46 4.30 -2.28
C ALA A 48 0.94 3.82 -0.92
N VAL A 49 0.23 4.69 -0.17
CA VAL A 49 -0.38 4.32 1.11
C VAL A 49 -1.39 3.18 0.93
N MET A 50 -2.22 3.23 -0.11
CA MET A 50 -3.18 2.15 -0.40
C MET A 50 -2.48 0.82 -0.70
N VAL A 51 -1.40 0.84 -1.48
CA VAL A 51 -0.61 -0.38 -1.79
C VAL A 51 0.03 -0.94 -0.53
N LEU A 52 0.64 -0.11 0.31
CA LEU A 52 1.20 -0.55 1.59
C LEU A 52 0.11 -1.12 2.51
N GLY A 53 -1.09 -0.52 2.52
CA GLY A 53 -2.24 -1.05 3.24
C GLY A 53 -2.67 -2.44 2.75
N MET A 54 -2.72 -2.63 1.43
CA MET A 54 -3.00 -3.95 0.83
C MET A 54 -1.94 -4.98 1.21
N LEU A 55 -0.65 -4.63 1.17
CA LEU A 55 0.44 -5.51 1.60
C LEU A 55 0.37 -5.83 3.10
N HIS A 56 0.03 -4.85 3.93
CA HIS A 56 -0.15 -5.05 5.36
C HIS A 56 -1.30 -6.03 5.67
N GLY A 57 -2.34 -6.06 4.84
CA GLY A 57 -3.42 -7.05 4.95
C GLY A 57 -2.93 -8.50 4.92
N LYS A 58 -1.80 -8.79 4.25
CA LYS A 58 -1.19 -10.13 4.27
C LYS A 58 -0.71 -10.51 5.67
N VAL A 59 -0.08 -9.57 6.37
CA VAL A 59 0.38 -9.77 7.76
C VAL A 59 -0.82 -10.02 8.68
N VAL A 60 -1.92 -9.31 8.47
CA VAL A 60 -3.17 -9.55 9.23
C VAL A 60 -3.69 -10.96 8.97
N ALA A 61 -3.75 -11.39 7.71
CA ALA A 61 -4.25 -12.71 7.33
C ALA A 61 -3.38 -13.87 7.85
N GLU A 62 -2.06 -13.68 7.96
CA GLU A 62 -1.13 -14.69 8.49
C GLU A 62 -1.23 -14.89 10.00
N LEU A 63 -1.72 -13.87 10.72
CA LEU A 63 -1.91 -13.92 12.17
C LEU A 63 -3.33 -14.35 12.57
N ASP A 64 -4.22 -14.55 11.59
CA ASP A 64 -5.58 -15.01 11.82
C ASP A 64 -5.60 -16.50 12.23
N THR A 65 -6.53 -16.84 13.12
CA THR A 65 -6.83 -18.23 13.50
C THR A 65 -7.54 -19.01 12.40
N ASP A 66 -8.13 -18.32 11.41
CA ASP A 66 -8.72 -18.88 10.19
C ASP A 66 -8.15 -18.17 8.94
N PRO A 67 -6.89 -18.49 8.54
CA PRO A 67 -6.18 -17.72 7.53
C PRO A 67 -6.76 -17.95 6.12
N ILE A 68 -6.90 -16.85 5.37
CA ILE A 68 -7.30 -16.88 3.96
C ILE A 68 -6.27 -17.66 3.13
N HIS A 69 -6.73 -18.54 2.24
CA HIS A 69 -5.83 -19.28 1.36
C HIS A 69 -5.02 -18.34 0.46
N GLU A 70 -3.76 -18.69 0.22
CA GLU A 70 -2.83 -17.84 -0.55
C GLU A 70 -3.37 -17.48 -1.94
N HIS A 71 -4.01 -18.44 -2.61
CA HIS A 71 -4.59 -18.23 -3.92
C HIS A 71 -5.72 -17.17 -3.89
N GLU A 72 -6.60 -17.26 -2.90
CA GLU A 72 -7.72 -16.32 -2.71
C GLU A 72 -7.21 -14.93 -2.34
N TRP A 73 -6.21 -14.86 -1.46
CA TRP A 73 -5.51 -13.62 -1.13
C TRP A 73 -4.92 -12.95 -2.37
N ASN A 74 -4.18 -13.71 -3.19
CA ASN A 74 -3.54 -13.19 -4.40
C ASN A 74 -4.58 -12.66 -5.38
N GLN A 75 -5.69 -13.37 -5.58
CA GLN A 75 -6.78 -12.90 -6.44
C GLN A 75 -7.40 -11.60 -5.92
N ALA A 76 -7.71 -11.53 -4.62
CA ALA A 76 -8.31 -10.36 -3.99
C ALA A 76 -7.37 -9.13 -4.07
N MET A 77 -6.09 -9.33 -3.75
CA MET A 77 -5.08 -8.28 -3.80
C MET A 77 -4.91 -7.76 -5.23
N LEU A 78 -4.74 -8.63 -6.22
CA LEU A 78 -4.59 -8.23 -7.62
C LEU A 78 -5.83 -7.51 -8.14
N SER A 79 -7.03 -7.97 -7.77
CA SER A 79 -8.28 -7.30 -8.13
C SER A 79 -8.31 -5.87 -7.59
N ALA A 80 -8.04 -5.66 -6.29
CA ALA A 80 -8.00 -4.33 -5.69
C ALA A 80 -6.87 -3.45 -6.25
N PHE A 81 -5.67 -4.01 -6.39
CA PHE A 81 -4.47 -3.32 -6.89
C PHE A 81 -4.65 -2.86 -8.34
N SER A 82 -5.20 -3.71 -9.21
CA SER A 82 -5.50 -3.34 -10.60
C SER A 82 -6.47 -2.15 -10.69
N GLY A 83 -7.33 -1.98 -9.68
CA GLY A 83 -8.24 -0.86 -9.53
C GLY A 83 -7.56 0.51 -9.38
N LEU A 84 -6.25 0.58 -9.13
CA LEU A 84 -5.49 1.83 -9.10
C LEU A 84 -5.10 2.33 -10.50
N PHE A 85 -5.15 1.45 -11.50
CA PHE A 85 -4.61 1.71 -12.84
C PHE A 85 -5.71 1.90 -13.89
N VAL A 86 -5.35 2.60 -14.96
CA VAL A 86 -6.16 2.68 -16.17
C VAL A 86 -6.03 1.36 -16.92
N ILE A 87 -7.16 0.71 -17.19
CA ILE A 87 -7.20 -0.50 -18.02
C ILE A 87 -7.41 -0.02 -19.47
N ASP A 88 -6.59 -0.52 -20.39
CA ASP A 88 -6.42 -0.07 -21.80
C ASP A 88 -7.73 0.08 -22.61
N ASN A 89 -8.84 -0.50 -22.11
CA ASN A 89 -10.18 -0.32 -22.69
C ASN A 89 -10.80 1.07 -22.46
N GLN A 90 -10.12 1.97 -21.73
CA GLN A 90 -10.54 3.35 -21.44
C GLN A 90 -9.78 4.41 -22.26
N LEU A 91 -8.79 4.02 -23.08
CA LEU A 91 -7.99 4.92 -23.93
C LEU A 91 -8.45 4.94 -25.40
N ARG A 92 -9.58 4.28 -25.72
CA ARG A 92 -10.22 4.31 -27.03
C ARG A 92 -11.48 5.16 -26.99
N VAL A 93 -11.31 6.48 -27.04
CA VAL A 93 -12.34 7.45 -27.48
C VAL A 93 -11.68 8.41 -28.45
#